data_AF-A0A944BP18-F1
#
_entry.id   AF-A0A944BP18-F1
#
_cell.length_a   1.000
_cell.length_b   1.000
_cell.length_c   1.000
_cell.angle_alpha   90.00
_cell.angle_beta   90.00
_cell.angle_gamma   90.00
#
_symmetry.space_group_name_H-M   'P 1'
#
loop_
_entity.id
_entity.type
_entity.pdbx_description
1 polymer ?
#
loop_
_entity_poly.entity_id
_entity_poly.type
_entity_poly.pdbx_seq_one_letter_code
_entity_poly.pdbx_strand_id
1 'polypeptide(L)'
;CEAFHSTRDMIGIQTAMVAHCEKMGDRFAILDTPRDLKPEQVYDYRSKFETSFAALYYPWLVMLNDEGDPKPVPPSGFMAGVYARCDRNDGVFRAPANVTIEGLSGIYTPMHEGQYAELNDKGVNCIRYAPQRGIRPWGARALTNAPEWRYLMSRRVFNAVRRAIYENTQWVVFEINGKELRDSIKSMLTDFLGKLWAAGYFPGKVQDDAFYVTCDETNNSVEDGELGVMTIDVGIALGKPMEYVVMSFEHKLEEQAVGV
;
A
#
# COMPACT_ATOMS: atom_id res chain seq x y z
N CYS A 1 3.34 26.13 -11.80
CA CYS A 1 4.18 24.92 -11.67
C CYS A 1 3.59 23.82 -12.53
N GLU A 2 3.97 23.77 -13.80
CA GLU A 2 3.82 22.53 -14.55
C GLU A 2 5.18 21.84 -14.46
N ALA A 3 5.32 20.88 -13.54
CA ALA A 3 6.55 20.12 -13.36
C ALA A 3 6.89 19.24 -14.58
N PHE A 4 5.97 19.15 -15.54
CA PHE A 4 6.08 18.37 -16.76
C PHE A 4 5.71 19.25 -17.96
N HIS A 5 6.49 19.17 -19.04
CA HIS A 5 6.23 19.92 -20.27
C HIS A 5 5.11 19.31 -21.12
N SER A 6 4.81 18.02 -20.92
CA SER A 6 3.72 17.33 -21.60
C SER A 6 3.24 16.09 -20.84
N THR A 7 2.04 15.60 -21.15
CA THR A 7 1.54 14.30 -20.65
C THR A 7 2.49 13.15 -21.00
N ARG A 8 3.15 13.21 -22.17
CA ARG A 8 4.12 12.21 -22.60
C ARG A 8 5.33 12.17 -21.68
N ASP A 9 5.86 13.33 -21.31
CA ASP A 9 7.02 13.42 -20.40
C ASP A 9 6.67 12.92 -19.01
N MET A 10 5.48 13.26 -18.53
CA MET A 10 4.96 12.80 -17.25
C MET A 10 4.86 11.27 -17.21
N ILE A 11 4.29 10.65 -18.26
CA ILE A 11 4.24 9.19 -18.37
C ILE A 11 5.66 8.61 -18.38
N GLY A 12 6.58 9.17 -19.17
CA GLY A 12 7.97 8.70 -19.23
C GLY A 12 8.67 8.68 -17.87
N ILE A 13 8.53 9.76 -17.09
CA ILE A 13 9.11 9.85 -15.74
C ILE A 13 8.43 8.87 -14.78
N GLN A 14 7.10 8.78 -14.80
CA GLN A 14 6.37 7.86 -13.93
C GLN A 14 6.69 6.39 -14.26
N THR A 15 6.81 6.03 -15.55
CA THR A 15 7.24 4.70 -15.97
C THR A 15 8.65 4.37 -15.47
N ALA A 16 9.60 5.31 -15.58
CA ALA A 16 10.95 5.11 -15.04
C ALA A 16 10.96 4.95 -13.51
N MET A 17 10.14 5.72 -12.80
CA MET A 17 9.98 5.61 -11.35
C MET A 17 9.36 4.28 -10.92
N VAL A 18 8.35 3.79 -11.65
CA VAL A 18 7.74 2.47 -11.44
C VAL A 18 8.77 1.37 -11.67
N ALA A 19 9.48 1.39 -12.80
CA ALA A 19 10.50 0.41 -13.12
C ALA A 19 11.63 0.36 -12.06
N HIS A 20 11.99 1.52 -11.50
CA HIS A 20 12.93 1.58 -10.39
C HIS A 20 12.37 0.90 -9.12
N CYS A 21 11.10 1.15 -8.77
CA CYS A 21 10.48 0.53 -7.60
C CYS A 21 10.38 -1.00 -7.76
N GLU A 22 10.04 -1.49 -8.95
CA GLU A 22 9.98 -2.92 -9.27
C GLU A 22 11.36 -3.57 -9.20
N LYS A 23 12.37 -2.94 -9.81
CA LYS A 23 13.75 -3.45 -9.77
C LYS A 23 14.30 -3.53 -8.35
N MET A 24 14.04 -2.51 -7.55
CA MET A 24 14.58 -2.46 -6.19
C MET A 24 13.78 -3.32 -5.22
N GLY A 25 12.45 -3.41 -5.37
CA GLY A 25 11.55 -4.27 -4.59
C GLY A 25 11.21 -3.80 -3.17
N ASP A 26 11.71 -2.65 -2.72
CA ASP A 26 11.55 -2.08 -1.37
C ASP A 26 11.00 -0.63 -1.38
N ARG A 27 10.65 -0.11 -2.56
CA ARG A 27 10.17 1.26 -2.76
C ARG A 27 8.76 1.24 -3.31
N PHE A 28 8.01 2.32 -3.12
CA PHE A 28 6.64 2.44 -3.62
C PHE A 28 6.43 3.84 -4.20
N ALA A 29 5.91 3.91 -5.43
CA ALA A 29 5.70 5.16 -6.15
C ALA A 29 4.29 5.73 -5.88
N ILE A 30 4.22 7.04 -5.69
CA ILE A 30 2.96 7.77 -5.58
C ILE A 30 2.83 8.63 -6.83
N LEU A 31 1.83 8.34 -7.66
CA LEU A 31 1.62 8.96 -8.95
C LEU A 31 0.46 9.95 -8.91
N ASP A 32 0.58 10.97 -9.76
CA ASP A 32 -0.46 11.95 -10.03
C ASP A 32 -1.02 11.73 -11.44
N THR A 33 -2.21 12.23 -11.72
CA THR A 33 -2.68 12.43 -13.09
C THR A 33 -2.21 13.80 -13.63
N PRO A 34 -2.28 14.05 -14.94
CA PRO A 34 -2.30 15.42 -15.45
C PRO A 34 -3.45 16.22 -14.80
N ARG A 35 -3.22 17.52 -14.54
CA ARG A 35 -4.11 18.38 -13.75
C ARG A 35 -5.54 18.41 -14.28
N ASP A 36 -5.68 18.64 -15.58
CA ASP A 36 -6.95 18.99 -16.20
C ASP A 36 -7.69 17.78 -16.79
N LEU A 37 -7.31 16.55 -16.41
CA LEU A 37 -8.07 15.36 -16.81
C LEU A 37 -9.46 15.38 -16.18
N LYS A 38 -10.47 15.14 -17.02
CA LYS A 38 -11.84 14.87 -16.56
C LYS A 38 -11.95 13.45 -16.01
N PRO A 39 -12.86 13.18 -15.06
CA PRO A 39 -13.01 11.85 -14.45
C PRO A 39 -13.09 10.71 -15.47
N GLU A 40 -13.79 10.91 -16.58
CA GLU A 40 -14.00 9.89 -17.61
C GLU A 40 -12.68 9.51 -18.33
N GLN A 41 -11.70 10.41 -18.36
CA GLN A 41 -10.41 10.23 -19.02
C GLN A 41 -9.33 9.65 -18.10
N VAL A 42 -9.55 9.67 -16.78
CA VAL A 42 -8.56 9.22 -15.79
C VAL A 42 -8.24 7.74 -15.97
N TYR A 43 -9.22 6.94 -16.39
CA TYR A 43 -8.99 5.51 -16.64
C TYR A 43 -7.98 5.26 -17.76
N ASP A 44 -8.09 6.00 -18.86
CA ASP A 44 -7.15 5.86 -19.99
C ASP A 44 -5.72 6.17 -19.55
N TYR A 45 -5.56 7.12 -18.62
CA TYR A 45 -4.27 7.42 -18.00
C TYR A 45 -3.81 6.30 -17.05
N ARG A 46 -4.68 5.81 -16.15
CA ARG A 46 -4.40 4.67 -15.26
C ARG A 46 -3.91 3.47 -16.05
N SER A 47 -4.56 3.16 -17.17
CA SER A 47 -4.30 1.97 -17.99
C SER A 47 -2.88 1.90 -18.57
N LYS A 48 -2.11 2.99 -18.50
CA LYS A 48 -0.69 3.01 -18.92
C LYS A 48 0.24 2.32 -17.92
N PHE A 49 -0.24 2.00 -16.73
CA PHE A 49 0.53 1.39 -15.66
C PHE A 49 -0.17 0.11 -15.19
N GLU A 50 0.62 -0.95 -15.03
CA GLU A 50 0.20 -2.20 -14.41
C GLU A 50 1.33 -2.68 -13.49
N THR A 51 1.21 -2.33 -12.21
CA THR A 51 2.21 -2.62 -11.19
C THR A 51 1.59 -2.60 -9.81
N SER A 52 2.07 -3.47 -8.93
CA SER A 52 1.72 -3.40 -7.52
C SER A 52 2.57 -2.41 -6.74
N PHE A 53 3.62 -1.83 -7.33
CA PHE A 53 4.59 -0.93 -6.67
C PHE A 53 4.23 0.56 -6.78
N ALA A 54 3.02 0.89 -7.23
CA ALA A 54 2.58 2.26 -7.36
C ALA A 54 1.09 2.45 -7.03
N ALA A 55 0.72 3.66 -6.65
CA ALA A 55 -0.66 4.10 -6.48
C ALA A 55 -0.87 5.42 -7.24
N LEU A 56 -2.00 5.55 -7.94
CA LEU A 56 -2.39 6.79 -8.62
C LEU A 56 -3.44 7.53 -7.81
N TYR A 57 -3.25 8.85 -7.64
CA TYR A 57 -4.17 9.73 -6.93
C TYR A 57 -4.79 10.77 -7.86
N TYR A 58 -6.08 11.00 -7.67
CA TYR A 58 -6.90 11.96 -8.41
C TYR A 58 -7.94 12.58 -7.47
N PRO A 59 -8.37 13.85 -7.62
CA PRO A 59 -7.87 14.86 -8.54
C PRO A 59 -6.67 15.61 -7.96
N TRP A 60 -6.19 16.62 -8.69
CA TRP A 60 -5.34 17.66 -8.12
C TRP A 60 -6.04 18.36 -6.95
N LEU A 61 -5.24 18.94 -6.07
CA LEU A 61 -5.70 19.61 -4.85
C LEU A 61 -5.52 21.11 -5.01
N VAL A 62 -6.17 21.88 -4.14
CA VAL A 62 -6.08 23.34 -4.14
C VAL A 62 -5.58 23.80 -2.77
N MET A 63 -4.56 24.64 -2.80
CA MET A 63 -4.06 25.39 -1.63
C MET A 63 -4.29 26.88 -1.87
N LEU A 64 -4.06 27.71 -0.85
CA LEU A 64 -3.88 29.15 -1.05
C LEU A 64 -2.39 29.45 -1.16
N ASN A 65 -2.00 30.32 -2.09
CA ASN A 65 -0.64 30.89 -2.12
C ASN A 65 -0.49 31.97 -1.03
N ASP A 66 0.69 32.59 -0.96
CA ASP A 66 0.99 33.64 0.02
C ASP A 66 0.11 34.89 -0.17
N GLU A 67 -0.43 35.10 -1.37
CA GLU A 67 -1.40 36.17 -1.69
C GLU A 67 -2.86 35.82 -1.33
N GLY A 68 -3.15 34.56 -0.95
CA GLY A 68 -4.51 34.08 -0.66
C GLY A 68 -5.29 33.55 -1.88
N ASP A 69 -4.66 33.47 -3.05
CA ASP A 69 -5.26 32.94 -4.27
C ASP A 69 -5.21 31.41 -4.36
N PRO A 70 -6.26 30.77 -4.92
CA PRO A 70 -6.27 29.33 -5.17
C PRO A 70 -5.14 28.88 -6.12
N LYS A 71 -4.32 27.95 -5.65
CA LYS A 71 -3.22 27.34 -6.41
C LYS A 71 -3.40 25.82 -6.52
N PRO A 72 -3.60 25.29 -7.74
CA PRO A 72 -3.63 23.85 -7.96
C PRO A 72 -2.26 23.20 -7.71
N VAL A 73 -2.26 22.06 -7.03
CA VAL A 73 -1.07 21.29 -6.69
C VAL A 73 -1.29 19.79 -6.87
N PRO A 74 -0.24 19.03 -7.24
CA PRO A 74 -0.33 17.58 -7.37
C PRO A 74 -0.54 16.89 -5.99
N PRO A 75 -1.34 15.81 -5.92
CA PRO A 75 -1.64 15.13 -4.67
C PRO A 75 -0.48 14.28 -4.10
N SER A 76 0.49 13.86 -4.91
CA SER A 76 1.55 12.91 -4.52
C SER A 76 2.35 13.36 -3.31
N GLY A 77 2.75 14.63 -3.25
CA GLY A 77 3.48 15.20 -2.11
C GLY A 77 2.66 15.18 -0.81
N PHE A 78 1.37 15.50 -0.90
CA PHE A 78 0.46 15.41 0.24
C PHE A 78 0.28 13.96 0.70
N MET A 79 0.12 13.05 -0.25
CA MET A 79 -0.02 11.63 0.06
C MET A 79 1.23 11.02 0.66
N ALA A 80 2.43 11.46 0.25
CA ALA A 80 3.68 11.09 0.91
C ALA A 80 3.69 11.53 2.39
N GLY A 81 3.20 12.73 2.70
CA GLY A 81 3.03 13.21 4.07
C GLY A 81 2.00 12.40 4.87
N VAL A 82 0.85 12.07 4.25
CA VAL A 82 -0.17 11.20 4.85
C VAL A 82 0.42 9.82 5.15
N TYR A 83 1.16 9.22 4.21
CA TYR A 83 1.82 7.93 4.39
C TYR A 83 2.76 7.97 5.58
N ALA A 84 3.67 8.95 5.64
CA ALA A 84 4.63 9.08 6.72
C ALA A 84 3.96 9.24 8.10
N ARG A 85 2.87 10.02 8.16
CA ARG A 85 2.11 10.22 9.41
C ARG A 85 1.35 8.97 9.85
N CYS A 86 0.70 8.27 8.91
CA CYS A 86 -0.01 7.02 9.21
C CYS A 86 0.98 5.95 9.70
N ASP A 87 2.09 5.77 8.99
CA ASP A 87 3.11 4.79 9.35
C ASP A 87 3.71 5.05 10.72
N ARG A 88 3.94 6.33 11.08
CA ARG A 88 4.47 6.71 12.39
C ARG A 88 3.49 6.44 13.53
N ASN A 89 2.20 6.70 13.31
CA ASN A 89 1.21 6.65 14.37
C ASN A 89 0.61 5.25 14.55
N ASP A 90 0.33 4.56 13.44
CA ASP A 90 -0.43 3.32 13.41
C ASP A 90 0.38 2.14 12.85
N GLY A 91 1.49 2.39 12.16
CA GLY A 91 2.27 1.38 11.45
C GLY A 91 1.91 1.25 9.96
N VAL A 92 2.83 0.68 9.19
CA VAL A 92 2.73 0.58 7.70
C VAL A 92 1.53 -0.25 7.22
N PHE A 93 1.01 -1.13 8.08
CA PHE A 93 -0.17 -1.96 7.79
C PHE A 93 -1.48 -1.16 7.79
N ARG A 94 -1.48 0.08 8.32
CA ARG A 94 -2.62 0.98 8.25
C ARG A 94 -2.79 1.53 6.84
N ALA A 95 -4.00 1.36 6.27
CA ALA A 95 -4.35 2.01 5.01
C ALA A 95 -4.33 3.55 5.16
N PRO A 96 -3.61 4.29 4.30
CA PRO A 96 -3.58 5.75 4.29
C PRO A 96 -4.83 6.33 3.58
N ALA A 97 -6.00 5.79 3.91
CA ALA A 97 -7.31 6.22 3.43
C ALA A 97 -8.16 6.70 4.60
N ASN A 98 -9.15 7.56 4.31
CA ASN A 98 -10.03 8.16 5.31
C ASN A 98 -9.28 9.03 6.36
N VAL A 99 -8.07 9.47 6.04
CA VAL A 99 -7.21 10.34 6.84
C VAL A 99 -7.30 11.77 6.29
N THR A 100 -7.43 12.76 7.16
CA THR A 100 -7.52 14.16 6.76
C THR A 100 -6.20 14.64 6.15
N ILE A 101 -6.27 15.31 5.00
CA ILE A 101 -5.15 16.03 4.41
C ILE A 101 -5.24 17.50 4.88
N GLU A 102 -4.18 17.97 5.51
CA GLU A 102 -4.10 19.31 6.10
C GLU A 102 -3.56 20.32 5.07
N GLY A 103 -3.82 21.62 5.29
CA GLY A 103 -3.26 22.71 4.48
C GLY A 103 -3.90 22.89 3.10
N LEU A 104 -5.06 22.29 2.87
CA LEU A 104 -5.80 22.40 1.60
C LEU A 104 -7.04 23.28 1.76
N SER A 105 -7.33 24.05 0.71
CA SER A 105 -8.57 24.82 0.58
C SER A 105 -9.62 24.12 -0.27
N GLY A 106 -9.24 23.11 -1.07
CA GLY A 106 -10.19 22.42 -1.94
C GLY A 106 -9.61 21.25 -2.72
N ILE A 107 -10.49 20.61 -3.50
CA ILE A 107 -10.14 19.69 -4.59
C ILE A 107 -10.32 20.41 -5.92
N TYR A 108 -9.45 20.16 -6.90
CA TYR A 108 -9.43 20.90 -8.16
C TYR A 108 -10.60 20.52 -9.07
N THR A 109 -10.88 19.22 -9.19
CA THR A 109 -11.99 18.70 -9.99
C THR A 109 -13.05 18.11 -9.06
N PRO A 110 -14.21 18.78 -8.88
CA PRO A 110 -15.34 18.21 -8.17
C PRO A 110 -15.85 16.94 -8.87
N MET A 111 -16.24 15.94 -8.10
CA MET A 111 -16.83 14.70 -8.60
C MET A 111 -18.06 14.33 -7.80
N HIS A 112 -18.98 13.61 -8.42
CA HIS A 112 -20.13 13.00 -7.74
C HIS A 112 -19.83 11.58 -7.28
N GLU A 113 -20.68 11.01 -6.42
CA GLU A 113 -20.44 9.68 -5.81
C GLU A 113 -20.26 8.56 -6.83
N GLY A 114 -21.05 8.54 -7.91
CA GLY A 114 -20.89 7.57 -8.99
C GLY A 114 -19.50 7.59 -9.66
N GLN A 115 -18.93 8.77 -9.92
CA GLN A 115 -17.59 8.92 -10.49
C GLN A 115 -16.52 8.41 -9.54
N TYR A 116 -16.65 8.69 -8.24
CA TYR A 116 -15.72 8.18 -7.23
C TYR A 116 -15.71 6.65 -7.19
N ALA A 117 -16.89 6.02 -7.19
CA ALA A 117 -17.01 4.57 -7.18
C ALA A 117 -16.40 3.93 -8.44
N GLU A 118 -16.73 4.47 -9.62
CA GLU A 118 -16.21 3.99 -10.90
C GLU A 118 -14.68 4.06 -10.98
N LEU A 119 -14.08 5.18 -10.56
CA LEU A 119 -12.64 5.35 -10.56
C LEU A 119 -11.94 4.45 -9.54
N ASN A 120 -12.54 4.27 -8.36
CA ASN A 120 -12.01 3.35 -7.37
C ASN A 120 -11.98 1.92 -7.93
N ASP A 121 -13.05 1.45 -8.56
CA ASP A 121 -13.14 0.14 -9.25
C ASP A 121 -12.08 -0.07 -10.32
N LYS A 122 -11.62 1.02 -10.93
CA LYS A 122 -10.53 1.04 -11.90
C LYS A 122 -9.14 1.17 -11.28
N GLY A 123 -9.02 1.14 -9.95
CA GLY A 123 -7.75 1.20 -9.22
C GLY A 123 -7.18 2.61 -9.06
N VAL A 124 -8.02 3.64 -9.15
CA VAL A 124 -7.63 5.04 -8.93
C VAL A 124 -8.04 5.46 -7.52
N ASN A 125 -7.10 6.00 -6.75
CA ASN A 125 -7.38 6.44 -5.39
C ASN A 125 -7.89 7.88 -5.42
N CYS A 126 -9.21 8.02 -5.31
CA CYS A 126 -9.82 9.34 -5.34
C CYS A 126 -9.64 10.09 -4.01
N ILE A 127 -9.42 11.40 -4.07
CA ILE A 127 -9.44 12.32 -2.94
C ILE A 127 -10.74 13.10 -3.00
N ARG A 128 -11.47 13.15 -1.88
CA ARG A 128 -12.77 13.81 -1.79
C ARG A 128 -12.85 14.77 -0.63
N TYR A 129 -13.71 15.75 -0.76
CA TYR A 129 -14.21 16.52 0.37
C TYR A 129 -15.31 15.72 1.08
N ALA A 130 -15.12 15.43 2.36
CA ALA A 130 -16.15 14.84 3.21
C ALA A 130 -16.68 15.93 4.16
N PRO A 131 -17.98 16.27 4.10
CA PRO A 131 -18.58 17.27 4.99
C PRO A 131 -18.22 16.99 6.46
N GLN A 132 -17.86 18.04 7.22
CA GLN A 132 -17.43 17.99 8.63
C GLN A 132 -16.14 17.20 8.93
N ARG A 133 -15.60 16.48 7.94
CA ARG A 133 -14.41 15.64 8.08
C ARG A 133 -13.24 16.16 7.23
N GLY A 134 -13.47 17.11 6.34
CA GLY A 134 -12.43 17.71 5.49
C GLY A 134 -12.01 16.84 4.31
N ILE A 135 -10.93 17.25 3.64
CA ILE A 135 -10.40 16.59 2.44
C ILE A 135 -9.62 15.34 2.84
N ARG A 136 -9.90 14.22 2.18
CA ARG A 136 -9.35 12.90 2.53
C ARG A 136 -9.27 11.95 1.34
N PRO A 137 -8.30 11.02 1.32
CA PRO A 137 -8.27 9.94 0.35
C PRO A 137 -9.39 8.95 0.62
N TRP A 138 -9.99 8.44 -0.45
CA TRP A 138 -11.07 7.45 -0.44
C TRP A 138 -10.70 6.22 -1.29
N GLY A 139 -9.43 5.81 -1.21
CA GLY A 139 -8.92 4.61 -1.83
C GLY A 139 -7.56 4.24 -1.24
N ALA A 140 -7.24 2.95 -1.25
CA ALA A 140 -5.93 2.42 -0.86
C ALA A 140 -5.47 1.31 -1.81
N ARG A 141 -5.81 1.44 -3.09
CA ARG A 141 -5.50 0.47 -4.16
C ARG A 141 -4.14 0.75 -4.81
N ALA A 142 -3.43 -0.32 -5.14
CA ALA A 142 -2.26 -0.25 -6.02
C ALA A 142 -2.69 -0.31 -7.49
N LEU A 143 -1.79 0.05 -8.41
CA LEU A 143 -2.02 0.07 -9.86
C LEU A 143 -1.96 -1.33 -10.49
N THR A 144 -2.60 -2.31 -9.88
CA THR A 144 -2.58 -3.70 -10.35
C THR A 144 -3.95 -4.34 -10.41
N ASN A 145 -4.11 -5.26 -11.35
CA ASN A 145 -5.25 -6.15 -11.46
C ASN A 145 -5.06 -7.46 -10.68
N ALA A 146 -3.85 -7.74 -10.18
CA ALA A 146 -3.54 -8.90 -9.36
C ALA A 146 -4.25 -8.82 -7.99
N PRO A 147 -5.22 -9.72 -7.70
CA PRO A 147 -6.05 -9.61 -6.50
C PRO A 147 -5.29 -9.66 -5.18
N GLU A 148 -4.17 -10.38 -5.14
CA GLU A 148 -3.30 -10.54 -3.98
C GLU A 148 -2.52 -9.26 -3.64
N TRP A 149 -2.28 -8.39 -4.63
CA TRP A 149 -1.57 -7.12 -4.47
C TRP A 149 -2.46 -5.90 -4.63
N ARG A 150 -3.78 -6.09 -4.63
CA ARG A 150 -4.77 -5.02 -4.86
C ARG A 150 -4.56 -3.81 -3.96
N TYR A 151 -4.10 -4.00 -2.73
CA TYR A 151 -3.97 -2.94 -1.74
C TYR A 151 -2.53 -2.47 -1.58
N LEU A 152 -2.35 -1.15 -1.61
CA LEU A 152 -1.04 -0.54 -1.45
C LEU A 152 -0.43 -0.79 -0.07
N MET A 153 -1.26 -0.92 0.97
CA MET A 153 -0.77 -1.22 2.33
C MET A 153 -0.09 -2.60 2.37
N SER A 154 -0.66 -3.60 1.70
CA SER A 154 -0.12 -4.96 1.63
C SER A 154 1.24 -4.95 0.94
N ARG A 155 1.37 -4.23 -0.19
CA ARG A 155 2.67 -4.05 -0.85
C ARG A 155 3.67 -3.31 0.04
N ARG A 156 3.27 -2.23 0.71
CA ARG A 156 4.16 -1.42 1.57
C ARG A 156 4.65 -2.21 2.78
N VAL A 157 3.80 -3.02 3.41
CA VAL A 157 4.21 -3.95 4.48
C VAL A 157 5.24 -4.93 3.95
N PHE A 158 4.96 -5.59 2.81
CA PHE A 158 5.90 -6.53 2.21
C PHE A 158 7.26 -5.89 1.91
N ASN A 159 7.25 -4.69 1.31
CA ASN A 159 8.47 -3.93 1.01
C ASN A 159 9.28 -3.59 2.27
N ALA A 160 8.61 -3.13 3.33
CA ALA A 160 9.24 -2.79 4.60
C ALA A 160 9.87 -4.02 5.28
N VAL A 161 9.15 -5.14 5.32
CA VAL A 161 9.66 -6.41 5.88
C VAL A 161 10.85 -6.92 5.08
N ARG A 162 10.74 -6.96 3.74
CA ARG A 162 11.83 -7.41 2.86
C ARG A 162 13.10 -6.57 3.05
N ARG A 163 12.94 -5.24 3.13
CA ARG A 163 14.04 -4.32 3.38
C ARG A 163 14.69 -4.55 4.75
N ALA A 164 13.88 -4.67 5.80
CA ALA A 164 14.38 -4.93 7.14
C ALA A 164 15.15 -6.25 7.23
N ILE A 165 14.62 -7.33 6.64
CA ILE A 165 15.32 -8.62 6.57
C ILE A 165 16.64 -8.45 5.84
N TYR A 166 16.63 -7.88 4.62
CA TYR A 166 17.84 -7.69 3.83
C TYR A 166 18.92 -6.89 4.58
N GLU A 167 18.57 -5.76 5.20
CA GLU A 167 19.50 -4.90 5.95
C GLU A 167 20.07 -5.62 7.19
N ASN A 168 19.28 -6.46 7.87
CA ASN A 168 19.68 -7.14 9.10
C ASN A 168 20.35 -8.51 8.88
N THR A 169 20.34 -9.05 7.66
CA THR A 169 21.00 -10.33 7.31
C THR A 169 22.26 -10.15 6.46
N GLN A 170 22.75 -8.92 6.25
CA GLN A 170 23.98 -8.70 5.46
C GLN A 170 25.23 -9.34 6.06
N TRP A 171 25.30 -9.47 7.40
CA TRP A 171 26.45 -10.06 8.09
C TRP A 171 26.69 -11.53 7.75
N VAL A 172 25.68 -12.23 7.21
CA VAL A 172 25.72 -13.65 6.85
C VAL A 172 26.67 -13.91 5.68
N VAL A 173 26.91 -12.91 4.84
CA VAL A 173 27.79 -13.06 3.67
C VAL A 173 29.21 -13.37 4.15
N PHE A 174 29.80 -14.44 3.61
CA PHE A 174 31.10 -15.01 3.98
C PHE A 174 31.18 -15.76 5.31
N GLU A 175 30.06 -15.98 5.99
CA GLU A 175 30.00 -16.93 7.10
C GLU A 175 30.04 -18.39 6.62
N ILE A 176 30.42 -19.31 7.51
CA ILE A 176 30.41 -20.74 7.21
C ILE A 176 28.96 -21.22 7.16
N ASN A 177 28.52 -21.75 6.02
CA ASN A 177 27.18 -22.31 5.81
C ASN A 177 27.01 -23.67 6.53
N GLY A 178 26.97 -23.62 7.87
CA GLY A 178 26.70 -24.74 8.75
C GLY A 178 25.26 -24.72 9.29
N LYS A 179 24.87 -25.83 9.91
CA LYS A 179 23.55 -25.97 10.56
C LYS A 179 23.33 -24.89 11.62
N GLU A 180 24.37 -24.54 12.36
CA GLU A 180 24.34 -23.54 13.43
C GLU A 180 23.98 -22.15 12.90
N LEU A 181 24.55 -21.75 11.75
CA LEU A 181 24.23 -20.48 11.10
C LEU A 181 22.77 -20.46 10.62
N ARG A 182 22.33 -21.54 9.96
CA ARG A 182 20.96 -21.70 9.48
C ARG A 182 19.94 -21.62 10.61
N ASP A 183 20.16 -22.35 11.70
CA ASP A 183 19.32 -22.31 12.90
C ASP A 183 19.28 -20.91 13.53
N SER A 184 20.44 -20.25 13.63
CA SER A 184 20.54 -18.89 14.18
C SER A 184 19.73 -17.87 13.36
N ILE A 185 19.82 -17.93 12.02
CA ILE A 185 19.07 -17.03 11.14
C ILE A 185 17.57 -17.35 11.20
N LYS A 186 17.21 -18.63 11.15
CA LYS A 186 15.81 -19.08 11.26
C LYS A 186 15.19 -18.56 12.57
N SER A 187 15.89 -18.68 13.70
CA SER A 187 15.43 -18.17 14.99
C SER A 187 15.28 -16.65 14.98
N MET A 188 16.29 -15.92 14.50
CA MET A 188 16.27 -14.45 14.45
C MET A 188 15.10 -13.92 13.61
N LEU A 189 14.88 -14.49 12.42
CA LEU A 189 13.80 -14.08 11.54
C LEU A 189 12.43 -14.46 12.10
N THR A 190 12.31 -15.63 12.73
CA THR A 190 11.08 -16.06 13.42
C THR A 190 10.73 -15.10 14.55
N ASP A 191 11.70 -14.71 15.38
CA ASP A 191 11.49 -13.74 16.46
C ASP A 191 11.10 -12.35 15.94
N PHE A 192 11.73 -11.91 14.85
CA PHE A 192 11.41 -10.64 14.20
C PHE A 192 9.98 -10.62 13.65
N LEU A 193 9.60 -11.63 12.87
CA LEU A 193 8.26 -11.74 12.30
C LEU A 193 7.21 -11.97 13.39
N GLY A 194 7.56 -12.69 14.46
CA GLY A 194 6.71 -12.87 15.64
C GLY A 194 6.38 -11.55 16.34
N LYS A 195 7.35 -10.63 16.45
CA LYS A 195 7.11 -9.27 16.98
C LYS A 195 6.19 -8.46 16.08
N LEU A 196 6.36 -8.55 14.76
CA LEU A 196 5.47 -7.86 13.81
C LEU A 196 4.04 -8.42 13.84
N TRP A 197 3.88 -9.74 13.94
CA TRP A 197 2.58 -10.38 14.12
C TRP A 197 1.90 -9.92 15.41
N ALA A 198 2.62 -9.91 16.54
CA ALA A 198 2.10 -9.41 17.82
C ALA A 198 1.70 -7.93 17.75
N ALA A 199 2.35 -7.13 16.89
CA ALA A 199 2.01 -5.74 16.62
C ALA A 199 0.88 -5.57 15.59
N GLY A 200 0.30 -6.66 15.06
CA GLY A 200 -0.86 -6.62 14.16
C GLY A 200 -0.54 -6.44 12.67
N TYR A 201 0.73 -6.59 12.25
CA TYR A 201 1.11 -6.45 10.84
C TYR A 201 0.55 -7.58 9.95
N PHE A 202 0.40 -8.78 10.51
CA PHE A 202 -0.02 -9.98 9.78
C PHE A 202 -1.32 -10.53 10.39
N PRO A 203 -2.30 -10.94 9.57
CA PRO A 203 -3.48 -11.65 10.06
C PRO A 203 -3.10 -13.07 10.50
N GLY A 204 -3.92 -13.68 11.36
CA GLY A 204 -3.73 -15.07 11.81
C GLY A 204 -4.09 -15.22 13.28
N LYS A 205 -4.60 -16.38 13.67
CA LYS A 205 -4.89 -16.68 15.08
C LYS A 205 -3.64 -17.15 15.82
N VAL A 206 -2.76 -17.83 15.09
CA VAL A 206 -1.44 -18.27 15.54
C VAL A 206 -0.36 -17.80 14.56
N GLN A 207 0.91 -17.87 14.96
CA GLN A 207 2.03 -17.43 14.12
C GLN A 207 2.13 -18.21 12.81
N ASP A 208 1.84 -19.51 12.84
CA ASP A 208 1.89 -20.39 11.66
C ASP A 208 0.87 -20.02 10.58
N ASP A 209 -0.23 -19.34 10.94
CA ASP A 209 -1.19 -18.77 9.97
C ASP A 209 -0.61 -17.52 9.27
N ALA A 210 0.33 -16.84 9.94
CA ALA A 210 0.75 -15.48 9.65
C ALA A 210 2.07 -15.43 8.89
N PHE A 211 3.03 -16.31 9.19
CA PHE A 211 4.31 -16.35 8.49
C PHE A 211 4.99 -17.71 8.63
N TYR A 212 5.99 -17.96 7.78
CA TYR A 212 6.92 -19.08 7.93
C TYR A 212 8.35 -18.65 7.57
N VAL A 213 9.33 -19.36 8.14
CA VAL A 213 10.74 -19.24 7.78
C VAL A 213 11.32 -20.65 7.60
N THR A 214 11.85 -20.93 6.42
CA THR A 214 12.55 -22.19 6.11
C THR A 214 14.01 -21.88 5.81
N CYS A 215 14.90 -22.50 6.58
CA CYS A 215 16.35 -22.47 6.35
C CYS A 215 16.90 -23.73 7.00
N ASP A 216 16.72 -24.85 6.32
CA ASP A 216 17.14 -26.17 6.77
C ASP A 216 17.39 -27.06 5.55
N GLU A 217 17.66 -28.35 5.78
CA GLU A 217 18.02 -29.30 4.71
C GLU A 217 16.91 -29.46 3.65
N THR A 218 15.68 -29.00 3.91
CA THR A 218 14.60 -29.06 2.92
C THR A 218 14.78 -28.06 1.78
N ASN A 219 15.47 -26.94 2.02
CA ASN A 219 15.75 -25.90 1.03
C ASN A 219 17.23 -25.54 0.90
N ASN A 220 18.11 -26.21 1.65
CA ASN A 220 19.57 -26.11 1.53
C ASN A 220 20.12 -27.51 1.36
N SER A 221 20.24 -27.97 0.12
CA SER A 221 20.81 -29.27 -0.19
C SER A 221 22.33 -29.28 -0.02
N VAL A 222 22.94 -30.47 -0.03
CA VAL A 222 24.40 -30.61 -0.02
C VAL A 222 25.02 -29.92 -1.25
N GLU A 223 24.37 -30.02 -2.41
CA GLU A 223 24.82 -29.39 -3.66
C GLU A 223 24.82 -27.85 -3.54
N ASP A 224 23.79 -27.26 -2.94
CA ASP A 224 23.75 -25.81 -2.67
C ASP A 224 24.92 -25.39 -1.76
N GLY A 225 25.21 -26.21 -0.74
CA GLY A 225 26.34 -26.01 0.17
C GLY A 225 27.70 -26.02 -0.55
N GLU A 226 27.92 -26.94 -1.49
CA GLU A 226 29.13 -27.01 -2.31
C GLU A 226 29.29 -25.80 -3.24
N LEU A 227 28.17 -25.22 -3.70
CA LEU A 227 28.13 -23.98 -4.48
C LEU A 227 28.26 -22.72 -3.62
N GLY A 228 28.30 -22.85 -2.29
CA GLY A 228 28.33 -21.72 -1.36
C GLY A 228 27.02 -20.92 -1.34
N VAL A 229 25.91 -21.55 -1.75
CA VAL A 229 24.57 -20.96 -1.77
C VAL A 229 23.84 -21.35 -0.48
N MET A 230 23.18 -20.37 0.12
CA MET A 230 22.26 -20.61 1.23
C MET A 230 20.91 -19.96 0.92
N THR A 231 19.85 -20.75 0.99
CA THR A 231 18.48 -20.34 0.72
C THR A 231 17.72 -20.14 2.02
N ILE A 232 17.00 -19.03 2.12
CA ILE A 232 16.11 -18.72 3.24
C ILE A 232 14.74 -18.37 2.63
N ASP A 233 13.76 -19.23 2.80
CA ASP A 233 12.40 -18.96 2.35
C ASP A 233 11.63 -18.27 3.47
N VAL A 234 11.04 -17.13 3.16
CA VAL A 234 10.20 -16.36 4.08
C VAL A 234 8.85 -16.12 3.43
N GLY A 235 7.78 -16.62 4.04
CA GLY A 235 6.41 -16.29 3.65
C GLY A 235 5.72 -15.46 4.70
N ILE A 236 4.90 -14.49 4.28
CA ILE A 236 4.08 -13.67 5.17
C ILE A 236 2.66 -13.54 4.63
N ALA A 237 1.68 -13.60 5.51
CA ALA A 237 0.29 -13.32 5.23
C ALA A 237 0.05 -11.80 5.29
N LEU A 238 -0.68 -11.27 4.31
CA LEU A 238 -0.95 -9.83 4.21
C LEU A 238 -2.43 -9.54 4.49
N GLY A 239 -2.67 -8.55 5.36
CA GLY A 239 -4.01 -8.05 5.64
C GLY A 239 -4.64 -7.32 4.45
N LYS A 240 -5.98 -7.17 4.47
CA LYS A 240 -6.78 -6.39 3.52
C LYS A 240 -7.64 -5.38 4.29
N PRO A 241 -7.78 -4.12 3.84
CA PRO A 241 -8.60 -3.14 4.51
C PRO A 241 -10.10 -3.41 4.29
N MET A 242 -10.94 -2.90 5.18
CA MET A 242 -12.39 -2.86 4.96
C MET A 242 -12.75 -1.71 4.03
N GLU A 243 -13.16 -2.00 2.79
CA GLU A 243 -13.63 -1.00 1.82
C GLU A 243 -15.12 -0.66 1.98
N TYR A 244 -15.94 -1.64 2.38
CA TYR A 244 -17.39 -1.51 2.47
C TYR A 244 -17.90 -2.09 3.81
N VAL A 245 -18.93 -1.45 4.37
CA VAL A 245 -19.67 -1.95 5.53
C VAL A 245 -21.13 -2.07 5.10
N VAL A 246 -21.66 -3.30 5.09
CA VAL A 246 -23.07 -3.56 4.82
C VAL A 246 -23.79 -3.66 6.16
N MET A 247 -24.80 -2.80 6.38
CA MET A 247 -25.65 -2.84 7.57
C MET A 247 -27.06 -3.27 7.17
N SER A 248 -27.55 -4.36 7.76
CA SER A 248 -28.92 -4.82 7.60
C SER A 248 -29.72 -4.43 8.84
N PHE A 249 -30.90 -3.85 8.65
CA PHE A 249 -31.81 -3.47 9.72
C PHE A 249 -33.05 -4.34 9.67
N GLU A 250 -33.39 -4.99 10.78
CA GLU A 250 -34.62 -5.76 10.93
C GLU A 250 -35.48 -5.14 12.03
N HIS A 251 -36.78 -4.98 11.75
CA HIS A 251 -37.76 -4.60 12.76
C HIS A 251 -38.37 -5.87 13.34
N LYS A 252 -38.03 -6.20 14.58
CA LYS A 252 -38.62 -7.33 15.29
C LYS A 252 -39.97 -6.91 15.89
N LEU A 253 -41.04 -7.57 15.47
CA LEU A 253 -42.35 -7.46 16.12
C LEU A 253 -42.36 -8.30 17.40
N GLU A 254 -43.05 -7.84 18.45
CA GLU A 254 -43.29 -8.66 19.64
C GLU A 254 -44.02 -9.95 19.25
N GLU A 255 -43.44 -11.10 19.63
CA GLU A 255 -44.16 -12.37 19.58
C GLU A 255 -45.34 -12.27 20.55
N GLN A 256 -46.56 -12.13 20.02
CA GLN A 256 -47.74 -12.41 20.81
C GLN A 256 -47.68 -13.88 21.17
N ALA A 257 -47.40 -14.17 22.44
CA ALA A 257 -47.61 -15.48 23.01
C ALA A 257 -49.07 -15.85 22.77
N VAL A 258 -49.32 -16.74 21.83
CA VAL A 258 -50.62 -17.40 21.70
C VAL A 258 -50.77 -18.22 22.97
N GLY A 259 -51.45 -17.65 23.96
CA GLY A 259 -51.87 -18.36 25.15
C GLY A 259 -52.80 -19.49 24.75
N VAL A 260 -52.36 -20.72 25.11
CA VAL A 260 -53.08 -22.00 25.28
C VAL A 260 -54.39 -22.17 24.52
#